data_AF-A0AAE8QJ91-F1
#
_entry.id   AF-A0AAE8QJ91-F1
#
_cell.length_a   1.000
_cell.length_b   1.000
_cell.length_c   1.000
_cell.angle_alpha   90.00
_cell.angle_beta   90.00
_cell.angle_gamma   90.00
#
_symmetry.space_group_name_H-M   'P 1'
#
loop_
_entity.id
_entity.type
_entity.pdbx_description
1 polymer ?
#
loop_
_entity_poly.entity_id
_entity_poly.type
_entity_poly.pdbx_seq_one_letter_code
_entity_poly.pdbx_strand_id
1 'polypeptide(L)'
;MKSIVSYEDRGKWGNNQYRGNCTGHLIKDLLLFYKPKQFLEVFAGGGTGFEIAKELGYENSIHLDLNGFYGPKFNALIDDIPAGSDFVFSHPPYHNMIIYSGEQWGTEAHPDDLSRCMSYEEFISKMNSVSCKIYNSLLNGGRHAMLIGDMRKNGNYYSMIKDLIWYGDVESHIIKTQHNTFSERKAYKKQNFIPIVHEHLIVFKKNSIWGIPIKYTKQIVKSMKESKMATWRDLVQAALQELGQSSLQQLYELLGDTEKAKNNQFYKEKIRQVLQIHNEFISVERGIWRLA
;
A
#
# COMPACT_ATOMS: atom_id res chain seq x y z
N MET A 1 -12.60 -17.53 10.02
CA MET A 1 -11.73 -17.00 8.95
C MET A 1 -10.27 -17.11 9.39
N LYS A 2 -9.33 -17.39 8.48
CA LYS A 2 -7.88 -17.44 8.78
C LYS A 2 -7.20 -16.14 8.31
N SER A 3 -5.98 -15.86 8.77
CA SER A 3 -5.19 -14.70 8.32
C SER A 3 -4.63 -14.85 6.90
N ILE A 4 -4.73 -16.03 6.30
CA ILE A 4 -4.52 -16.25 4.86
C ILE A 4 -5.78 -16.91 4.31
N VAL A 5 -6.36 -16.32 3.27
CA VAL A 5 -7.56 -16.81 2.60
C VAL A 5 -7.31 -16.99 1.10
N SER A 6 -7.93 -18.01 0.54
CA SER A 6 -7.78 -18.39 -0.87
C SER A 6 -9.12 -18.87 -1.39
N TYR A 7 -9.56 -18.29 -2.50
CA TYR A 7 -10.81 -18.63 -3.18
C TYR A 7 -10.51 -18.79 -4.67
N GLU A 8 -10.58 -20.01 -5.19
CA GLU A 8 -10.25 -20.30 -6.58
C GLU A 8 -11.25 -19.66 -7.56
N ASP A 9 -12.52 -19.60 -7.18
CA ASP A 9 -13.57 -18.91 -7.90
C ASP A 9 -14.07 -17.65 -7.17
N ARG A 10 -14.69 -16.74 -7.95
CA ARG A 10 -15.26 -15.49 -7.43
C ARG A 10 -16.68 -15.65 -6.85
N GLY A 11 -17.30 -16.82 -7.04
CA GLY A 11 -18.71 -17.06 -6.82
C GLY A 11 -19.61 -16.48 -7.92
N LYS A 12 -20.92 -16.63 -7.71
CA LYS A 12 -21.98 -16.20 -8.64
C LYS A 12 -22.34 -14.70 -8.52
N TRP A 13 -21.83 -14.02 -7.50
CA TRP A 13 -22.35 -12.71 -7.10
C TRP A 13 -21.79 -11.54 -7.91
N GLY A 14 -22.62 -10.54 -8.18
CA GLY A 14 -22.27 -9.31 -8.88
C GLY A 14 -21.98 -9.50 -10.37
N ASN A 15 -21.90 -8.38 -11.10
CA ASN A 15 -21.69 -8.36 -12.54
C ASN A 15 -20.27 -8.84 -12.92
N ASN A 16 -20.15 -10.05 -13.47
CA ASN A 16 -18.87 -10.63 -13.88
C ASN A 16 -18.13 -9.87 -15.01
N GLN A 17 -18.81 -9.00 -15.75
CA GLN A 17 -18.20 -8.14 -16.77
C GLN A 17 -17.57 -6.88 -16.18
N TYR A 18 -17.96 -6.48 -14.96
CA TYR A 18 -17.34 -5.37 -14.26
C TYR A 18 -15.96 -5.78 -13.77
N ARG A 19 -14.91 -5.14 -14.31
CA ARG A 19 -13.53 -5.51 -13.99
C ARG A 19 -13.19 -5.16 -12.55
N GLY A 20 -12.27 -5.93 -11.96
CA GLY A 20 -11.77 -5.65 -10.62
C GLY A 20 -12.73 -6.03 -9.49
N ASN A 21 -13.78 -6.81 -9.73
CA ASN A 21 -14.63 -7.30 -8.65
C ASN A 21 -13.86 -8.18 -7.64
N CYS A 22 -14.15 -7.99 -6.36
CA CYS A 22 -13.75 -8.92 -5.31
C CYS A 22 -14.54 -10.25 -5.43
N THR A 23 -14.00 -11.34 -4.89
CA THR A 23 -14.75 -12.59 -4.68
C THR A 23 -15.84 -12.38 -3.62
N GLY A 24 -17.06 -12.84 -3.90
CA GLY A 24 -18.17 -12.72 -2.94
C GLY A 24 -17.95 -13.58 -1.69
N HIS A 25 -17.17 -14.66 -1.79
CA HIS A 25 -16.81 -15.51 -0.65
C HIS A 25 -16.12 -14.73 0.47
N LEU A 26 -15.25 -13.76 0.14
CA LEU A 26 -14.56 -12.94 1.14
C LEU A 26 -15.56 -12.07 1.92
N ILE A 27 -16.46 -11.38 1.22
CA ILE A 27 -17.47 -10.52 1.86
C ILE A 27 -18.42 -11.38 2.69
N LYS A 28 -18.82 -12.55 2.19
CA LYS A 28 -19.66 -13.52 2.91
C LYS A 28 -19.01 -13.97 4.21
N ASP A 29 -17.74 -14.37 4.17
CA ASP A 29 -16.99 -14.80 5.35
C ASP A 29 -16.90 -13.67 6.40
N LEU A 30 -16.68 -12.43 5.97
CA LEU A 30 -16.63 -11.28 6.86
C LEU A 30 -17.99 -11.02 7.53
N LEU A 31 -19.08 -11.02 6.76
CA LEU A 31 -20.42 -10.77 7.30
C LEU A 31 -20.89 -11.91 8.21
N LEU A 32 -20.54 -13.17 7.90
CA LEU A 32 -20.83 -14.31 8.77
C LEU A 32 -20.00 -14.31 10.06
N PHE A 33 -18.77 -13.79 9.99
CA PHE A 33 -17.88 -13.69 11.14
C PHE A 33 -18.26 -12.53 12.08
N TYR A 34 -18.38 -11.32 11.55
CA TYR A 34 -18.65 -10.11 12.34
C TYR A 34 -20.13 -9.90 12.66
N LYS A 35 -21.04 -10.44 11.84
CA LYS A 35 -22.50 -10.34 11.99
C LYS A 35 -22.96 -8.91 12.31
N PRO A 36 -22.60 -7.91 11.49
CA PRO A 36 -23.04 -6.54 11.70
C PRO A 36 -24.57 -6.41 11.71
N LYS A 37 -25.07 -5.34 12.31
CA LYS A 37 -26.47 -4.93 12.14
C LYS A 37 -26.65 -4.05 10.91
N GLN A 38 -25.64 -3.23 10.61
CA GLN A 38 -25.65 -2.27 9.52
C GLN A 38 -24.39 -2.45 8.67
N PHE A 39 -24.55 -3.14 7.53
CA PHE A 39 -23.50 -3.30 6.54
C PHE A 39 -23.52 -2.13 5.54
N LEU A 40 -22.36 -1.50 5.35
CA LEU A 40 -22.16 -0.49 4.32
C LEU A 40 -20.96 -0.86 3.44
N GLU A 41 -21.11 -0.68 2.14
CA GLU A 41 -20.06 -0.89 1.14
C GLU A 41 -19.73 0.45 0.47
N VAL A 42 -18.44 0.80 0.43
CA VAL A 42 -17.93 1.92 -0.36
C VAL A 42 -17.14 1.36 -1.54
N PHE A 43 -17.41 1.87 -2.74
CA PHE A 43 -16.95 1.33 -4.02
C PHE A 43 -17.65 0.01 -4.37
N ALA A 44 -18.99 0.03 -4.40
CA ALA A 44 -19.80 -1.14 -4.68
C ALA A 44 -19.56 -1.74 -6.08
N GLY A 45 -19.09 -0.95 -7.05
CA GLY A 45 -18.67 -1.39 -8.37
C GLY A 45 -19.73 -2.23 -9.07
N GLY A 46 -19.40 -3.51 -9.35
CA GLY A 46 -20.31 -4.49 -9.95
C GLY A 46 -21.29 -5.17 -8.99
N GLY A 47 -21.45 -4.70 -7.75
CA GLY A 47 -22.51 -5.13 -6.83
C GLY A 47 -22.27 -6.47 -6.13
N THR A 48 -21.01 -6.87 -5.94
CA THR A 48 -20.70 -8.14 -5.26
C THR A 48 -21.16 -8.12 -3.79
N GLY A 49 -20.87 -7.05 -3.04
CA GLY A 49 -21.33 -6.92 -1.66
C GLY A 49 -22.85 -6.79 -1.55
N PHE A 50 -23.50 -6.11 -2.50
CA PHE A 50 -24.96 -6.00 -2.59
C PHE A 50 -25.65 -7.36 -2.67
N GLU A 51 -25.24 -8.22 -3.61
CA GLU A 51 -25.88 -9.54 -3.75
C GLU A 51 -25.61 -10.46 -2.56
N ILE A 52 -24.43 -10.35 -1.92
CA ILE A 52 -24.12 -11.07 -0.69
C ILE A 52 -24.99 -10.59 0.47
N ALA A 53 -25.13 -9.28 0.65
CA ALA A 53 -25.95 -8.70 1.70
C ALA A 53 -27.39 -9.19 1.60
N LYS A 54 -27.95 -9.17 0.38
CA LYS A 54 -29.28 -9.72 0.08
C LYS A 54 -29.38 -11.21 0.38
N GLU A 55 -28.40 -12.02 -0.05
CA GLU A 55 -28.36 -13.47 0.21
C GLU A 55 -28.36 -13.78 1.72
N LEU A 56 -27.70 -12.96 2.53
CA LEU A 56 -27.60 -13.12 3.97
C LEU A 56 -28.74 -12.45 4.76
N GLY A 57 -29.72 -11.83 4.09
CA GLY A 57 -30.90 -11.23 4.71
C GLY A 57 -30.67 -9.83 5.31
N TYR A 58 -29.65 -9.10 4.86
CA TYR A 58 -29.47 -7.69 5.22
C TYR A 58 -30.42 -6.82 4.39
N GLU A 59 -31.51 -6.37 5.01
CA GLU A 59 -32.52 -5.53 4.33
C GLU A 59 -32.11 -4.05 4.26
N ASN A 60 -31.26 -3.60 5.18
CA ASN A 60 -30.86 -2.20 5.33
C ASN A 60 -29.43 -1.91 4.89
N SER A 61 -28.78 -2.81 4.13
CA SER A 61 -27.41 -2.57 3.68
C SER A 61 -27.32 -1.41 2.69
N ILE A 62 -26.22 -0.66 2.74
CA ILE A 62 -26.00 0.53 1.91
C ILE A 62 -24.81 0.28 0.98
N HIS A 63 -24.98 0.53 -0.31
CA HIS A 63 -23.96 0.25 -1.34
C HIS A 63 -23.67 1.52 -2.13
N LEU A 64 -22.52 2.13 -1.83
CA LEU A 64 -22.14 3.44 -2.32
C LEU A 64 -21.14 3.33 -3.45
N ASP A 65 -21.43 3.98 -4.58
CA ASP A 65 -20.52 4.07 -5.71
C ASP A 65 -20.81 5.31 -6.55
N LEU A 66 -19.78 5.81 -7.24
CA LEU A 66 -19.91 6.92 -8.17
C LEU A 66 -20.83 6.57 -9.34
N ASN A 67 -20.87 5.28 -9.74
CA ASN A 67 -21.74 4.78 -10.80
C ASN A 67 -23.23 4.68 -10.39
N GLY A 68 -23.52 4.53 -9.09
CA GLY A 68 -24.88 4.44 -8.55
C GLY A 68 -25.72 3.24 -9.01
N PHE A 69 -25.11 2.13 -9.44
CA PHE A 69 -25.87 0.98 -9.96
C PHE A 69 -26.66 0.20 -8.90
N TYR A 70 -26.16 0.15 -7.66
CA TYR A 70 -26.71 -0.69 -6.58
C TYR A 70 -27.20 0.11 -5.37
N GLY A 71 -27.15 1.44 -5.44
CA GLY A 71 -27.52 2.37 -4.38
C GLY A 71 -27.51 3.81 -4.88
N PRO A 72 -27.61 4.82 -4.00
CA PRO A 72 -27.55 6.21 -4.43
C PRO A 72 -26.20 6.49 -5.11
N LYS A 73 -26.22 7.38 -6.12
CA LYS A 73 -24.97 7.94 -6.64
C LYS A 73 -24.24 8.61 -5.49
N PHE A 74 -22.99 8.23 -5.29
CA PHE A 74 -22.18 8.67 -4.17
C PHE A 74 -20.76 8.93 -4.62
N ASN A 75 -20.30 10.16 -4.44
CA ASN A 75 -18.94 10.57 -4.67
C ASN A 75 -18.18 10.56 -3.34
N ALA A 76 -17.35 9.54 -3.15
CA ALA A 76 -16.58 9.34 -1.92
C ALA A 76 -15.69 10.53 -1.53
N LEU A 77 -15.31 11.39 -2.48
CA LEU A 77 -14.48 12.56 -2.20
C LEU A 77 -15.28 13.70 -1.56
N ILE A 78 -16.53 13.92 -1.98
CA ILE A 78 -17.31 15.11 -1.60
C ILE A 78 -18.54 14.80 -0.75
N ASP A 79 -19.21 13.67 -0.96
CA ASP A 79 -20.47 13.36 -0.30
C ASP A 79 -20.24 12.80 1.11
N ASP A 80 -21.15 13.10 2.03
CA ASP A 80 -21.14 12.54 3.38
C ASP A 80 -21.69 11.10 3.37
N ILE A 81 -21.07 10.22 4.18
CA ILE A 81 -21.58 8.86 4.34
C ILE A 81 -22.93 8.94 5.06
N PRO A 82 -24.02 8.39 4.48
CA PRO A 82 -25.39 8.73 4.87
C PRO A 82 -25.85 8.11 6.19
N ALA A 83 -25.09 7.18 6.75
CA ALA A 83 -25.47 6.48 7.98
C ALA A 83 -24.26 6.02 8.78
N GLY A 84 -24.44 5.99 10.10
CA GLY A 84 -23.53 5.31 11.00
C GLY A 84 -23.61 3.79 10.80
N SER A 85 -22.47 3.13 10.58
CA SER A 85 -22.41 1.68 10.32
C SER A 85 -21.52 0.97 11.34
N ASP A 86 -21.86 -0.27 11.70
CA ASP A 86 -21.01 -1.12 12.55
C ASP A 86 -20.05 -2.00 11.73
N PHE A 87 -20.26 -2.09 10.41
CA PHE A 87 -19.28 -2.69 9.50
C PHE A 87 -19.30 -2.04 8.12
N VAL A 88 -18.14 -1.51 7.71
CA VAL A 88 -17.91 -0.94 6.38
C VAL A 88 -16.92 -1.80 5.62
N PHE A 89 -17.24 -2.21 4.39
CA PHE A 89 -16.29 -2.81 3.45
C PHE A 89 -15.92 -1.80 2.37
N SER A 90 -14.64 -1.73 2.00
CA SER A 90 -14.20 -0.91 0.87
C SER A 90 -13.18 -1.61 -0.02
N HIS A 91 -13.38 -1.52 -1.33
CA HIS A 91 -12.46 -2.03 -2.34
C HIS A 91 -12.27 -0.97 -3.44
N PRO A 92 -11.36 0.00 -3.23
CA PRO A 92 -11.25 1.17 -4.09
C PRO A 92 -10.72 0.81 -5.49
N PRO A 93 -11.03 1.63 -6.52
CA PRO A 93 -10.38 1.51 -7.81
C PRO A 93 -8.90 1.96 -7.70
N TYR A 94 -7.97 1.03 -7.87
CA TYR A 94 -6.53 1.25 -7.64
C TYR A 94 -5.86 2.11 -8.70
N HIS A 95 -5.96 3.44 -8.58
CA HIS A 95 -5.34 4.38 -9.53
C HIS A 95 -5.62 3.94 -10.99
N ASN A 96 -4.68 4.10 -11.92
CA ASN A 96 -4.86 3.68 -13.31
C ASN A 96 -4.59 2.19 -13.60
N MET A 97 -4.75 1.27 -12.64
CA MET A 97 -4.69 -0.17 -12.93
C MET A 97 -5.87 -0.63 -13.81
N ILE A 98 -7.06 -0.08 -13.55
CA ILE A 98 -8.28 -0.26 -14.36
C ILE A 98 -8.96 1.11 -14.37
N ILE A 99 -9.27 1.62 -15.57
CA ILE A 99 -10.05 2.86 -15.72
C ILE A 99 -11.53 2.51 -15.72
N TYR A 100 -12.35 3.22 -14.94
CA TYR A 100 -13.76 2.88 -14.74
C TYR A 100 -14.74 3.85 -15.42
N SER A 101 -14.80 5.11 -15.03
CA SER A 101 -15.69 6.10 -15.67
C SER A 101 -15.33 6.30 -17.14
N GLY A 102 -16.31 6.27 -18.04
CA GLY A 102 -16.13 6.34 -19.49
C GLY A 102 -15.61 5.05 -20.14
N GLU A 103 -15.35 3.99 -19.37
CA GLU A 103 -14.83 2.70 -19.88
C GLU A 103 -15.64 1.49 -19.39
N GLN A 104 -15.89 1.41 -18.08
CA GLN A 104 -16.71 0.37 -17.42
C GLN A 104 -18.13 0.86 -17.11
N TRP A 105 -18.32 2.17 -16.96
CA TRP A 105 -19.63 2.79 -16.75
C TRP A 105 -19.64 4.24 -17.25
N GLY A 106 -20.82 4.72 -17.65
CA GLY A 106 -20.96 6.04 -18.28
C GLY A 106 -20.27 6.12 -19.65
N THR A 107 -20.40 7.27 -20.32
CA THR A 107 -19.77 7.54 -21.63
C THR A 107 -18.63 8.54 -21.53
N GLU A 108 -18.49 9.23 -20.39
CA GLU A 108 -17.50 10.27 -20.17
C GLU A 108 -16.68 9.98 -18.91
N ALA A 109 -15.45 10.48 -18.90
CA ALA A 109 -14.57 10.45 -17.73
C ALA A 109 -15.16 11.32 -16.61
N HIS A 110 -15.25 10.76 -15.41
CA HIS A 110 -15.65 11.54 -14.23
C HIS A 110 -14.40 12.10 -13.54
N PRO A 111 -14.33 13.40 -13.20
CA PRO A 111 -13.13 14.02 -12.61
C PRO A 111 -12.75 13.42 -11.25
N ASP A 112 -13.75 12.98 -10.48
CA ASP A 112 -13.57 12.35 -9.16
C ASP A 112 -13.44 10.83 -9.19
N ASP A 113 -13.33 10.22 -10.37
CA ASP A 113 -12.99 8.81 -10.46
C ASP A 113 -11.54 8.60 -10.02
N LEU A 114 -11.37 7.92 -8.88
CA LEU A 114 -10.07 7.59 -8.31
C LEU A 114 -9.16 6.80 -9.27
N SER A 115 -9.73 6.09 -10.25
CA SER A 115 -8.92 5.43 -11.28
C SER A 115 -8.27 6.36 -12.29
N ARG A 116 -8.74 7.61 -12.35
CA ARG A 116 -8.29 8.65 -13.26
C ARG A 116 -7.38 9.68 -12.60
N CYS A 117 -6.93 9.44 -11.36
CA CYS A 117 -5.92 10.29 -10.74
C CYS A 117 -4.67 10.41 -11.64
N MET A 118 -4.08 11.59 -11.69
CA MET A 118 -2.91 11.91 -12.52
C MET A 118 -1.63 11.26 -11.98
N SER A 119 -1.54 11.11 -10.65
CA SER A 119 -0.40 10.46 -10.01
C SER A 119 -0.81 9.50 -8.88
N TYR A 120 0.14 8.67 -8.47
CA TYR A 120 -0.04 7.75 -7.33
C TYR A 120 -0.23 8.52 -6.02
N GLU A 121 0.51 9.61 -5.84
CA GLU A 121 0.44 10.49 -4.68
C GLU A 121 -0.92 11.18 -4.57
N GLU A 122 -1.50 11.60 -5.70
CA GLU A 122 -2.87 12.13 -5.75
C GLU A 122 -3.88 11.06 -5.31
N PHE A 123 -3.74 9.84 -5.81
CA PHE A 123 -4.58 8.70 -5.39
C PHE A 123 -4.47 8.44 -3.89
N ILE A 124 -3.26 8.36 -3.32
CA ILE A 124 -3.04 8.16 -1.89
C ILE A 124 -3.66 9.30 -1.07
N SER A 125 -3.47 10.55 -1.49
CA SER A 125 -4.06 11.72 -0.83
C SER A 125 -5.59 11.65 -0.79
N LYS A 126 -6.22 11.39 -1.94
CA LYS A 126 -7.69 11.24 -2.04
C LYS A 126 -8.19 10.05 -1.21
N MET A 127 -7.51 8.91 -1.28
CA MET A 127 -7.86 7.71 -0.50
C MET A 127 -7.72 7.90 1.01
N ASN A 128 -6.77 8.71 1.47
CA ASN A 128 -6.64 9.06 2.89
C ASN A 128 -7.87 9.84 3.37
N SER A 129 -8.34 10.81 2.56
CA SER A 129 -9.57 11.55 2.87
C SER A 129 -10.80 10.65 2.91
N VAL A 130 -10.93 9.71 1.96
CA VAL A 130 -12.01 8.72 1.96
C VAL A 130 -11.94 7.81 3.19
N SER A 131 -10.75 7.29 3.51
CA SER A 131 -10.54 6.39 4.66
C SER A 131 -10.86 7.09 5.99
N CYS A 132 -10.50 8.36 6.12
CA CYS A 132 -10.87 9.19 7.27
C CYS A 132 -12.39 9.33 7.38
N LYS A 133 -13.07 9.62 6.26
CA LYS A 133 -14.53 9.73 6.19
C LYS A 133 -15.22 8.43 6.60
N ILE A 134 -14.73 7.28 6.12
CA ILE A 134 -15.21 5.95 6.52
C ILE A 134 -15.02 5.74 8.03
N TYR A 135 -13.84 6.02 8.58
CA TYR A 135 -13.61 5.87 10.01
C TYR A 135 -14.56 6.74 10.87
N ASN A 136 -14.80 7.98 10.42
CA ASN A 136 -15.68 8.90 11.12
C ASN A 136 -17.13 8.43 11.14
N SER A 137 -17.62 7.77 10.08
CA SER A 137 -18.98 7.23 10.03
C SER A 137 -19.18 5.94 10.85
N LEU A 138 -18.10 5.27 11.27
CA LEU A 138 -18.24 4.08 12.11
C LEU A 138 -18.87 4.42 13.47
N LEU A 139 -19.77 3.53 13.93
CA LEU A 139 -20.19 3.49 15.32
C LEU A 139 -19.02 3.06 16.22
N ASN A 140 -19.06 3.40 17.51
CA ASN A 140 -18.07 2.88 18.45
C ASN A 140 -18.14 1.35 18.51
N GLY A 141 -16.99 0.68 18.39
CA GLY A 141 -16.89 -0.77 18.21
C GLY A 141 -17.07 -1.26 16.77
N GLY A 142 -17.43 -0.37 15.85
CA GLY A 142 -17.57 -0.65 14.42
C GLY A 142 -16.23 -0.89 13.73
N ARG A 143 -16.29 -1.51 12.56
CA ARG A 143 -15.10 -1.93 11.80
C ARG A 143 -15.12 -1.46 10.36
N HIS A 144 -13.94 -1.14 9.85
CA HIS A 144 -13.68 -0.89 8.43
C HIS A 144 -12.75 -1.97 7.89
N ALA A 145 -13.27 -2.80 6.99
CA ALA A 145 -12.51 -3.81 6.26
C ALA A 145 -12.14 -3.25 4.87
N MET A 146 -10.86 -2.92 4.68
CA MET A 146 -10.34 -2.37 3.43
C MET A 146 -9.53 -3.43 2.69
N LEU A 147 -10.02 -3.83 1.50
CA LEU A 147 -9.27 -4.65 0.57
C LEU A 147 -8.45 -3.75 -0.35
N ILE A 148 -7.13 -3.94 -0.38
CA ILE A 148 -6.22 -3.17 -1.21
C ILE A 148 -5.08 -4.03 -1.76
N GLY A 149 -4.70 -3.78 -3.02
CA GLY A 149 -3.62 -4.48 -3.70
C GLY A 149 -2.45 -3.54 -4.03
N ASP A 150 -1.23 -4.06 -3.90
CA ASP A 150 -0.02 -3.32 -4.29
C ASP A 150 0.15 -3.31 -5.81
N MET A 151 0.88 -2.32 -6.33
CA MET A 151 1.04 -2.09 -7.77
C MET A 151 2.51 -2.12 -8.18
N ARG A 152 2.80 -2.66 -9.37
CA ARG A 152 4.08 -2.46 -10.06
C ARG A 152 3.87 -1.68 -11.35
N LYS A 153 4.67 -0.63 -11.57
CA LYS A 153 4.62 0.18 -12.79
C LYS A 153 6.02 0.69 -13.13
N ASN A 154 6.44 0.52 -14.38
CA ASN A 154 7.75 0.96 -14.88
C ASN A 154 8.94 0.51 -14.02
N GLY A 155 8.89 -0.73 -13.50
CA GLY A 155 9.94 -1.29 -12.64
C GLY A 155 9.82 -0.91 -11.15
N ASN A 156 9.03 0.11 -10.81
CA ASN A 156 8.81 0.54 -9.44
C ASN A 156 7.72 -0.29 -8.76
N TYR A 157 7.89 -0.52 -7.46
CA TYR A 157 6.89 -1.15 -6.59
C TYR A 157 6.23 -0.07 -5.73
N TYR A 158 4.91 -0.03 -5.74
CA TYR A 158 4.09 0.90 -4.98
C TYR A 158 3.31 0.10 -3.94
N SER A 159 3.64 0.30 -2.67
CA SER A 159 3.02 -0.43 -1.57
C SER A 159 1.90 0.41 -0.97
N MET A 160 0.70 0.28 -1.53
CA MET A 160 -0.45 1.11 -1.15
C MET A 160 -0.77 0.95 0.34
N ILE A 161 -0.65 -0.27 0.85
CA ILE A 161 -0.88 -0.54 2.27
C ILE A 161 0.06 0.24 3.19
N LYS A 162 1.30 0.47 2.78
CA LYS A 162 2.30 1.22 3.54
C LYS A 162 2.13 2.73 3.41
N ASP A 163 1.69 3.17 2.24
CA ASP A 163 1.64 4.59 1.88
C ASP A 163 0.33 5.27 2.35
N LEU A 164 -0.74 4.50 2.55
CA LEU A 164 -1.98 5.00 3.13
C LEU A 164 -1.85 5.34 4.62
N ILE A 165 -2.60 6.35 5.04
CA ILE A 165 -2.85 6.65 6.44
C ILE A 165 -3.87 5.63 6.97
N TRP A 166 -3.56 5.03 8.09
CA TRP A 166 -4.46 4.13 8.79
C TRP A 166 -5.20 4.89 9.88
N TYR A 167 -6.54 4.78 9.85
CA TYR A 167 -7.44 5.35 10.84
C TYR A 167 -8.07 4.23 11.67
N GLY A 168 -7.89 4.27 12.99
CA GLY A 168 -8.33 3.23 13.91
C GLY A 168 -7.28 2.19 14.26
N ASP A 169 -7.63 1.30 15.18
CA ASP A 169 -6.76 0.22 15.62
C ASP A 169 -6.82 -0.95 14.63
N VAL A 170 -5.68 -1.52 14.28
CA VAL A 170 -5.63 -2.72 13.43
C VAL A 170 -6.12 -3.92 14.25
N GLU A 171 -7.30 -4.43 13.92
CA GLU A 171 -7.88 -5.63 14.53
C GLU A 171 -7.38 -6.90 13.81
N SER A 172 -7.21 -6.83 12.48
CA SER A 172 -6.74 -7.97 11.70
C SER A 172 -6.08 -7.52 10.40
N HIS A 173 -5.05 -8.25 9.98
CA HIS A 173 -4.45 -8.14 8.65
C HIS A 173 -4.49 -9.52 8.00
N ILE A 174 -5.28 -9.62 6.94
CA ILE A 174 -5.56 -10.86 6.21
C ILE A 174 -4.92 -10.76 4.83
N ILE A 175 -4.22 -11.81 4.41
CA ILE A 175 -3.68 -11.94 3.06
C ILE A 175 -4.65 -12.76 2.22
N LYS A 176 -5.18 -12.14 1.17
CA LYS A 176 -6.04 -12.80 0.18
C LYS A 176 -5.19 -13.18 -1.02
N THR A 177 -5.08 -14.48 -1.32
CA THR A 177 -4.41 -14.91 -2.55
C THR A 177 -5.22 -14.50 -3.78
N GLN A 178 -4.53 -14.13 -4.85
CA GLN A 178 -5.15 -13.83 -6.14
C GLN A 178 -5.16 -15.09 -7.02
N HIS A 179 -6.25 -15.27 -7.74
CA HIS A 179 -6.46 -16.35 -8.70
C HIS A 179 -7.06 -15.75 -9.98
N ASN A 180 -6.75 -16.33 -11.14
CA ASN A 180 -7.40 -16.03 -12.42
C ASN A 180 -7.29 -14.55 -12.85
N THR A 181 -6.17 -13.89 -12.56
CA THR A 181 -6.02 -12.45 -12.83
C THR A 181 -5.64 -12.16 -14.29
N PHE A 182 -5.99 -10.96 -14.78
CA PHE A 182 -5.55 -10.54 -16.13
C PHE A 182 -4.02 -10.38 -16.21
N SER A 183 -3.37 -9.99 -15.12
CA SER A 183 -1.91 -9.88 -14.99
C SER A 183 -1.20 -11.24 -15.12
N GLU A 184 -1.80 -12.31 -14.60
CA GLU A 184 -1.26 -13.67 -14.68
C GLU A 184 -1.15 -14.16 -16.13
N ARG A 185 -2.04 -13.70 -17.01
CA ARG A 185 -2.03 -14.06 -18.45
C ARG A 185 -0.99 -13.29 -19.27
N LYS A 186 -0.28 -12.33 -18.69
CA LYS A 186 0.69 -11.50 -19.41
C LYS A 186 2.09 -12.12 -19.36
N ALA A 187 2.68 -12.33 -20.53
CA ALA A 187 4.10 -12.65 -20.65
C ALA A 187 4.94 -11.36 -20.61
N TYR A 188 5.73 -11.19 -19.55
CA TYR A 188 6.63 -10.04 -19.42
C TYR A 188 7.99 -10.37 -20.05
N LYS A 189 8.45 -9.52 -20.99
CA LYS A 189 9.72 -9.72 -21.74
C LYS A 189 10.96 -9.84 -20.84
N LYS A 190 10.93 -9.29 -19.63
CA LYS A 190 11.97 -9.42 -18.59
C LYS A 190 11.31 -9.95 -17.31
N GLN A 191 11.63 -11.18 -16.92
CA GLN A 191 11.15 -11.82 -15.68
C GLN A 191 12.05 -11.52 -14.46
N ASN A 192 12.75 -10.38 -14.44
CA ASN A 192 13.64 -10.01 -13.33
C ASN A 192 12.88 -9.41 -12.13
N PHE A 193 11.64 -9.85 -11.87
CA PHE A 193 10.84 -9.37 -10.75
C PHE A 193 9.96 -10.49 -10.19
N ILE A 194 9.61 -10.37 -8.91
CA ILE A 194 8.68 -11.29 -8.24
C ILE A 194 7.24 -10.77 -8.45
N PRO A 195 6.33 -11.57 -9.04
CA PRO A 195 4.93 -11.20 -9.24
C PRO A 195 4.19 -10.94 -7.93
N ILE A 196 3.24 -10.01 -7.95
CA ILE A 196 2.27 -9.82 -6.88
C ILE A 196 1.13 -10.81 -7.12
N VAL A 197 0.89 -11.68 -6.15
CA VAL A 197 -0.12 -12.76 -6.21
C VAL A 197 -1.08 -12.71 -5.03
N HIS A 198 -1.17 -11.57 -4.36
CA HIS A 198 -2.01 -11.37 -3.19
C HIS A 198 -2.51 -9.93 -3.07
N GLU A 199 -3.57 -9.76 -2.31
CA GLU A 199 -4.11 -8.49 -1.83
C GLU A 199 -4.14 -8.50 -0.31
N HIS A 200 -4.16 -7.32 0.28
CA HIS A 200 -4.27 -7.13 1.71
C HIS A 200 -5.70 -6.73 2.08
N LEU A 201 -6.31 -7.48 2.98
CA LEU A 201 -7.52 -7.06 3.66
C LEU A 201 -7.14 -6.64 5.09
N ILE A 202 -7.22 -5.35 5.38
CA ILE A 202 -6.98 -4.82 6.72
C ILE A 202 -8.31 -4.48 7.36
N VAL A 203 -8.51 -4.93 8.59
CA VAL A 203 -9.68 -4.58 9.40
C VAL A 203 -9.25 -3.60 10.48
N PHE A 204 -9.77 -2.38 10.41
CA PHE A 204 -9.62 -1.35 11.43
C PHE A 204 -10.84 -1.34 12.34
N LYS A 205 -10.63 -1.10 13.64
CA LYS A 205 -11.69 -0.98 14.64
C LYS A 205 -11.70 0.42 15.26
N LYS A 206 -12.88 0.99 15.41
CA LYS A 206 -13.11 2.22 16.18
C LYS A 206 -13.31 1.87 17.65
N ASN A 207 -12.34 2.23 18.50
CA ASN A 207 -12.37 1.94 19.95
C ASN A 207 -12.61 3.20 20.80
N SER A 208 -12.76 4.38 20.18
CA SER A 208 -13.03 5.63 20.87
C SER A 208 -14.06 6.47 20.11
N ILE A 209 -14.91 7.16 20.87
CA ILE A 209 -15.96 8.04 20.31
C ILE A 209 -15.33 9.29 19.71
N TRP A 210 -14.42 9.93 20.45
CA TRP A 210 -13.78 11.20 20.06
C TRP A 210 -12.31 11.04 19.66
N GLY A 211 -11.70 9.90 19.98
CA GLY A 211 -10.31 9.59 19.64
C GLY A 211 -10.18 8.95 18.27
N ILE A 212 -9.25 9.45 17.48
CA ILE A 212 -8.89 8.89 16.17
C ILE A 212 -7.43 8.43 16.25
N PRO A 213 -7.16 7.12 16.41
CA PRO A 213 -5.83 6.57 16.22
C PRO A 213 -5.42 6.78 14.75
N ILE A 214 -4.26 7.41 14.52
CA ILE A 214 -3.75 7.68 13.18
C ILE A 214 -2.33 7.13 13.07
N LYS A 215 -2.07 6.28 12.08
CA LYS A 215 -0.72 5.85 11.71
C LYS A 215 -0.44 6.28 10.28
N TYR A 216 0.72 6.88 10.04
CA TYR A 216 1.12 7.34 8.72
C TYR A 216 2.60 7.06 8.49
N THR A 217 2.97 6.93 7.22
CA THR A 217 4.36 6.79 6.79
C THR A 217 4.89 8.13 6.32
N LYS A 218 6.10 8.48 6.74
CA LYS A 218 6.84 9.63 6.22
C LYS A 218 8.11 9.14 5.51
N GLN A 219 8.19 9.35 4.21
CA GLN A 219 9.41 9.09 3.44
C GLN A 219 10.36 10.28 3.57
N ILE A 220 11.61 10.00 3.91
CA ILE A 220 12.68 11.01 3.98
C ILE A 220 13.89 10.42 3.27
N VAL A 221 14.44 11.15 2.31
CA VAL A 221 15.73 10.83 1.70
C VAL A 221 16.79 11.63 2.44
N LYS A 222 17.79 10.94 2.99
CA LYS A 222 18.93 11.55 3.69
C LYS A 222 20.22 11.04 3.08
N SER A 223 21.25 11.87 3.11
CA SER A 223 22.59 11.41 2.75
C SER A 223 23.06 10.35 3.75
N MET A 224 23.73 9.29 3.28
CA MET A 224 24.38 8.34 4.19
C MET A 224 25.44 9.03 5.05
N LYS A 225 26.03 10.13 4.56
CA LYS A 225 26.99 10.96 5.31
C LYS A 225 26.38 11.62 6.55
N GLU A 226 25.06 11.84 6.55
CA GLU A 226 24.28 12.41 7.65
C GLU A 226 23.71 11.32 8.60
N SER A 227 23.89 10.04 8.26
CA SER A 227 23.34 8.94 9.05
C SER A 227 24.22 8.63 10.26
N LYS A 228 23.65 8.77 11.46
CA LYS A 228 24.27 8.28 12.71
C LYS A 228 24.38 6.75 12.77
N MET A 229 23.61 6.04 11.94
CA MET A 229 23.54 4.57 11.95
C MET A 229 24.52 3.91 10.96
N ALA A 230 25.06 4.66 9.98
CA ALA A 230 25.99 4.09 9.00
C ALA A 230 27.25 3.57 9.70
N THR A 231 27.67 2.34 9.40
CA THR A 231 28.95 1.80 9.92
C THR A 231 30.13 2.43 9.16
N TRP A 232 31.34 2.32 9.71
CA TRP A 232 32.54 2.73 8.98
C TRP A 232 32.70 1.94 7.68
N ARG A 233 32.31 0.66 7.71
CA ARG A 233 32.29 -0.23 6.54
C ARG A 233 31.33 0.26 5.46
N ASP A 234 30.13 0.69 5.83
CA ASP A 234 29.14 1.23 4.87
C ASP A 234 29.63 2.52 4.21
N LEU A 235 30.21 3.42 5.01
CA LEU A 235 30.77 4.67 4.52
C LEU A 235 31.94 4.44 3.56
N VAL A 236 32.85 3.53 3.90
CA VAL A 236 33.98 3.16 3.02
C VAL A 236 33.49 2.52 1.73
N GLN A 237 32.52 1.61 1.79
CA GLN A 237 31.92 1.03 0.59
C GLN A 237 31.30 2.12 -0.29
N ALA A 238 30.47 3.00 0.27
CA ALA A 238 29.84 4.08 -0.48
C ALA A 238 30.87 5.00 -1.15
N ALA A 239 31.94 5.36 -0.44
CA ALA A 239 33.03 6.17 -0.97
C ALA A 239 33.74 5.49 -2.15
N LEU A 240 34.05 4.20 -2.06
CA LEU A 240 34.68 3.46 -3.14
C LEU A 240 33.72 3.19 -4.32
N GLN A 241 32.41 3.10 -4.08
CA GLN A 241 31.42 3.03 -5.16
C GLN A 241 31.31 4.36 -5.91
N GLU A 242 31.43 5.49 -5.20
CA GLU A 242 31.40 6.84 -5.78
C GLU A 242 32.69 7.16 -6.56
N LEU A 243 33.85 6.86 -5.96
CA LEU A 243 35.16 7.24 -6.50
C LEU A 243 35.82 6.16 -7.37
N GLY A 244 35.36 4.90 -7.31
CA GLY A 244 36.00 3.75 -7.94
C GLY A 244 37.27 3.30 -7.21
N GLN A 245 38.40 3.27 -7.92
CA GLN A 245 39.71 3.05 -7.32
C GLN A 245 40.23 4.37 -6.74
N SER A 246 40.63 4.39 -5.46
CA SER A 246 40.91 5.64 -4.76
C SER A 246 42.03 5.52 -3.74
N SER A 247 42.72 6.64 -3.52
CA SER A 247 43.74 6.76 -2.49
C SER A 247 43.14 6.94 -1.09
N LEU A 248 43.91 6.60 -0.06
CA LEU A 248 43.55 6.88 1.33
C LEU A 248 43.23 8.36 1.57
N GLN A 249 43.95 9.29 0.93
CA GLN A 249 43.74 10.72 1.10
C GLN A 249 42.36 11.14 0.58
N GLN A 250 41.97 10.67 -0.61
CA GLN A 250 40.64 10.93 -1.17
C GLN A 250 39.52 10.37 -0.29
N LEU A 251 39.73 9.17 0.27
CA LEU A 251 38.78 8.59 1.23
C LEU A 251 38.67 9.42 2.52
N TYR A 252 39.78 9.95 3.04
CA TYR A 252 39.74 10.80 4.22
C TYR A 252 39.03 12.13 3.97
N GLU A 253 39.26 12.74 2.82
CA GLU A 253 38.59 13.99 2.43
C GLU A 253 37.09 13.77 2.27
N LEU A 254 36.68 12.75 1.51
CA LEU A 254 35.27 12.47 1.25
C LEU A 254 34.50 12.06 2.51
N LEU A 255 35.13 11.29 3.39
CA LEU A 255 34.49 10.76 4.59
C LEU A 255 34.66 11.67 5.82
N GLY A 256 35.57 12.65 5.77
CA GLY A 256 35.84 13.60 6.86
C GLY A 256 34.63 14.46 7.21
N ASP A 257 33.79 14.78 6.24
CA ASP A 257 32.57 15.57 6.42
C ASP A 257 31.37 14.77 6.94
N THR A 258 31.51 13.45 7.11
CA THR A 258 30.45 12.61 7.65
C THR A 258 30.20 12.92 9.13
N GLU A 259 28.95 12.79 9.58
CA GLU A 259 28.62 12.92 11.01
C GLU A 259 29.45 11.97 11.88
N LYS A 260 29.80 10.79 11.35
CA LYS A 260 30.61 9.81 12.07
C LYS A 260 32.08 10.24 12.22
N ALA A 261 32.64 10.91 11.21
CA ALA A 261 34.01 11.44 11.26
C ALA A 261 34.11 12.69 12.12
N LYS A 262 33.13 13.61 12.04
CA LYS A 262 33.06 14.80 12.90
C LYS A 262 33.08 14.45 14.40
N ASN A 263 32.50 13.31 14.77
CA ASN A 263 32.45 12.83 16.15
C ASN A 263 33.57 11.84 16.53
N ASN A 264 34.59 11.65 15.68
CA ASN A 264 35.69 10.73 15.94
C ASN A 264 37.03 11.27 15.43
N GLN A 265 37.88 11.74 16.35
CA GLN A 265 39.23 12.24 16.03
C GLN A 265 40.13 11.21 15.33
N PHE A 266 39.86 9.91 15.48
CA PHE A 266 40.60 8.80 14.87
C PHE A 266 39.90 8.20 13.65
N TYR A 267 39.11 8.99 12.93
CA TYR A 267 38.33 8.49 11.79
C TYR A 267 39.22 7.92 10.67
N LYS A 268 40.41 8.51 10.45
CA LYS A 268 41.36 8.03 9.43
C LYS A 268 41.87 6.63 9.77
N GLU A 269 42.17 6.36 11.04
CA GLU A 269 42.56 5.05 11.57
C GLU A 269 41.42 4.05 11.39
N LYS A 270 40.17 4.46 11.65
CA LYS A 270 38.99 3.61 11.45
C LYS A 270 38.76 3.25 9.99
N ILE A 271 38.96 4.20 9.08
CA ILE A 271 38.89 3.93 7.63
C ILE A 271 39.95 2.89 7.24
N ARG A 272 41.21 3.05 7.69
CA ARG A 272 42.27 2.07 7.43
C ARG A 272 41.96 0.70 8.03
N GLN A 273 41.45 0.66 9.26
CA GLN A 273 41.05 -0.58 9.93
C GLN A 273 39.99 -1.31 9.10
N VAL A 274 38.95 -0.62 8.66
CA VAL A 274 37.88 -1.20 7.84
C VAL A 274 38.40 -1.75 6.52
N LEU A 275 39.23 -1.00 5.80
CA LEU A 275 39.83 -1.44 4.54
C LEU A 275 40.62 -2.75 4.71
N GLN A 276 41.24 -2.98 5.87
CA GLN A 276 42.09 -4.14 6.10
C GLN A 276 41.35 -5.39 6.61
N ILE A 277 40.23 -5.25 7.32
CA ILE A 277 39.53 -6.37 7.97
C ILE A 277 38.42 -6.99 7.11
N HIS A 278 38.03 -6.31 6.02
CA HIS A 278 36.90 -6.67 5.18
C HIS A 278 37.40 -7.09 3.78
N ASN A 279 37.05 -8.32 3.36
CA ASN A 279 37.58 -8.95 2.14
C ASN A 279 37.08 -8.29 0.84
N GLU A 280 36.01 -7.53 0.89
CA GLU A 280 35.45 -6.81 -0.25
C GLU A 280 36.28 -5.57 -0.65
N PHE A 281 37.22 -5.11 0.18
CA PHE A 281 38.08 -3.99 -0.14
C PHE A 281 39.47 -4.50 -0.54
N ILE A 282 39.85 -4.24 -1.79
CA ILE A 282 41.08 -4.76 -2.37
C ILE A 282 42.12 -3.64 -2.43
N SER A 283 43.29 -3.88 -1.82
CA SER A 283 44.47 -3.02 -1.99
C SER A 283 45.04 -3.28 -3.39
N VAL A 284 44.95 -2.28 -4.26
CA VAL A 284 45.54 -2.34 -5.61
C VAL A 284 47.04 -2.07 -5.53
N GLU A 285 47.39 -1.03 -4.79
CA GLU A 285 48.76 -0.62 -4.47
C GLU A 285 48.80 -0.07 -3.04
N ARG A 286 50.00 0.25 -2.55
CA ARG A 286 50.15 0.80 -1.19
C ARG A 286 49.35 2.11 -1.05
N GLY A 287 48.28 2.04 -0.25
CA GLY A 287 47.42 3.19 0.02
C GLY A 287 46.36 3.47 -1.05
N ILE A 288 46.19 2.59 -2.04
CA ILE A 288 45.17 2.67 -3.09
C ILE A 288 44.25 1.46 -2.97
N TRP A 289 42.95 1.71 -2.89
CA TRP A 289 41.92 0.72 -2.62
C TRP A 289 40.80 0.79 -3.66
N ARG A 290 40.15 -0.35 -3.91
CA ARG A 290 38.92 -0.43 -4.71
C ARG A 290 37.94 -1.41 -4.08
N LEU A 291 36.67 -1.31 -4.45
CA LEU A 291 35.71 -2.37 -4.18
C LEU A 291 35.98 -3.56 -5.12
N ALA A 292 35.81 -4.78 -4.61
CA ALA A 292 36.05 -6.03 -5.34
C ALA A 292 35.34 -6.09 -6.69
#